data_AF-A0A520HUX8-F1
#
_entry.id   AF-A0A520HUX8-F1
#
_cell.length_a   1.000
_cell.length_b   1.000
_cell.length_c   1.000
_cell.angle_alpha   90.00
_cell.angle_beta   90.00
_cell.angle_gamma   90.00
#
_symmetry.space_group_name_H-M   'P 1'
#
loop_
_entity.id
_entity.type
_entity.pdbx_description
1 polymer ?
#
loop_
_entity_poly.entity_id
_entity_poly.type
_entity_poly.pdbx_seq_one_letter_code
_entity_poly.pdbx_strand_id
1 'polypeptide(L)'
;MKKLMLSLVALAATTGTIYAQSYAPDALKFSQTNFGSTTRFKGMGGAQIGVGGDMSSLGANPAGLGLFTKSEFSLTPEFNNMMGSTSYLGKQTESTKDRVNLNHIGVVFYSPSFRASGQDTQKGVLSTVFGIGYNRNND
;
A
#
# COMPACT_ATOMS: atom_id res chain seq x y z
N MET A 1 -7.88 -57.82 -8.19
CA MET A 1 -9.03 -56.98 -7.81
C MET A 1 -8.78 -56.18 -6.53
N LYS A 2 -8.39 -56.79 -5.40
CA LYS A 2 -8.15 -56.08 -4.13
C LYS A 2 -7.09 -54.96 -4.22
N LYS A 3 -5.98 -55.18 -4.95
CA LYS A 3 -4.93 -54.17 -5.17
C LYS A 3 -5.42 -52.96 -5.99
N LEU A 4 -6.38 -53.19 -6.89
CA LEU A 4 -6.96 -52.18 -7.78
C LEU A 4 -7.99 -51.31 -7.02
N MET A 5 -8.72 -51.91 -6.07
CA MET A 5 -9.56 -51.16 -5.14
C MET A 5 -8.72 -50.35 -4.15
N LEU A 6 -7.58 -50.89 -3.68
CA LEU A 6 -6.68 -50.18 -2.77
C LEU A 6 -6.07 -48.92 -3.42
N SER A 7 -5.69 -49.01 -4.71
CA SER A 7 -5.19 -47.85 -5.45
C SER A 7 -6.27 -46.81 -5.72
N LEU A 8 -7.53 -47.24 -5.94
CA LEU A 8 -8.65 -46.31 -6.15
C LEU A 8 -8.98 -45.52 -4.87
N VAL A 9 -8.94 -46.19 -3.71
CA VAL A 9 -9.15 -45.57 -2.40
C VAL A 9 -8.00 -44.63 -2.05
N ALA A 10 -6.75 -44.99 -2.35
CA ALA A 10 -5.60 -44.10 -2.17
C ALA A 10 -5.70 -42.84 -3.04
N LEU A 11 -6.14 -42.97 -4.30
CA LEU A 11 -6.34 -41.85 -5.21
C LEU A 11 -7.47 -40.92 -4.71
N ALA A 12 -8.61 -41.49 -4.30
CA ALA A 12 -9.73 -40.73 -3.73
C ALA A 12 -9.39 -40.06 -2.39
N ALA A 13 -8.51 -40.66 -1.58
CA ALA A 13 -8.00 -40.04 -0.35
C ALA A 13 -7.06 -38.85 -0.62
N THR A 14 -6.37 -38.84 -1.78
CA THR A 14 -5.47 -37.74 -2.17
C THR A 14 -6.16 -36.57 -2.89
N THR A 15 -7.40 -36.72 -3.37
CA THR A 15 -8.12 -35.66 -4.11
C THR A 15 -8.90 -34.69 -3.24
N GLY A 16 -9.11 -35.00 -1.95
CA GLY A 16 -9.90 -34.17 -1.02
C GLY A 16 -9.27 -32.83 -0.61
N THR A 17 -8.01 -32.56 -0.98
CA THR A 17 -7.27 -31.36 -0.54
C THR A 17 -6.91 -30.36 -1.65
N ILE A 18 -7.46 -30.50 -2.86
CA ILE A 18 -7.14 -29.62 -4.01
C ILE A 18 -8.05 -28.37 -4.07
N TYR A 19 -8.30 -27.71 -2.94
CA TYR A 19 -9.02 -26.42 -2.89
C TYR A 19 -8.09 -25.20 -2.77
N ALA A 20 -6.76 -25.40 -2.85
CA ALA A 20 -5.77 -24.34 -2.65
C ALA A 20 -5.24 -23.66 -3.94
N GLN A 21 -5.65 -24.10 -5.13
CA GLN A 21 -5.17 -23.54 -6.41
C GLN A 21 -6.01 -22.35 -6.91
N SER A 22 -6.64 -21.60 -6.01
CA SER A 22 -7.26 -20.34 -6.39
C SER A 22 -6.17 -19.28 -6.51
N TYR A 23 -5.37 -19.34 -7.59
CA TYR A 23 -4.41 -18.30 -7.92
C TYR A 23 -5.11 -17.01 -8.33
N ALA A 24 -6.37 -17.05 -8.78
CA ALA A 24 -7.05 -15.89 -9.33
C ALA A 24 -7.28 -14.75 -8.30
N PRO A 25 -7.73 -15.01 -7.06
CA PRO A 25 -7.86 -13.97 -6.02
C PRO A 25 -6.50 -13.39 -5.61
N ASP A 26 -5.48 -14.24 -5.45
CA ASP A 26 -4.14 -13.80 -5.07
C ASP A 26 -3.47 -13.02 -6.20
N ALA A 27 -3.59 -13.50 -7.44
CA ALA A 27 -3.13 -12.79 -8.63
C ALA A 27 -3.81 -11.44 -8.76
N LEU A 28 -5.12 -11.31 -8.50
CA LEU A 28 -5.80 -10.01 -8.51
C LEU A 28 -5.26 -9.07 -7.42
N LYS A 29 -4.95 -9.62 -6.25
CA LYS A 29 -4.42 -8.84 -5.11
C LYS A 29 -2.98 -8.38 -5.34
N PHE A 30 -2.14 -9.20 -5.96
CA PHE A 30 -0.77 -8.85 -6.34
C PHE A 30 -0.68 -8.07 -7.66
N SER A 31 -1.69 -8.17 -8.53
CA SER A 31 -1.80 -7.38 -9.76
C SER A 31 -2.17 -5.93 -9.50
N GLN A 32 -2.70 -5.61 -8.31
CA GLN A 32 -2.97 -4.24 -7.89
C GLN A 32 -1.75 -3.68 -7.18
N THR A 33 -1.01 -2.80 -7.85
CA THR A 33 0.27 -2.28 -7.34
C THR A 33 0.20 -0.88 -6.72
N ASN A 34 -0.98 -0.23 -6.68
CA ASN A 34 -1.04 1.20 -6.41
C ASN A 34 -1.84 1.56 -5.15
N PHE A 35 -1.14 1.59 -4.01
CA PHE A 35 -1.58 2.40 -2.87
C PHE A 35 -1.13 3.84 -3.12
N GLY A 36 -2.08 4.77 -3.16
CA GLY A 36 -1.75 6.17 -3.31
C GLY A 36 -1.02 6.71 -2.11
N SER A 37 0.02 7.47 -2.41
CA SER A 37 1.04 7.93 -1.48
C SER A 37 1.76 9.14 -2.07
N THR A 38 2.47 9.86 -1.22
CA THR A 38 3.39 10.92 -1.64
C THR A 38 4.55 10.35 -2.45
N THR A 39 5.20 11.23 -3.22
CA THR A 39 6.43 10.88 -3.96
C THR A 39 7.51 10.29 -3.05
N ARG A 40 7.63 10.77 -1.80
CA ARG A 40 8.64 10.28 -0.85
C ARG A 40 8.42 8.80 -0.53
N PHE A 41 7.19 8.40 -0.21
CA PHE A 41 6.89 7.01 0.12
C PHE A 41 6.84 6.11 -1.11
N LYS A 42 6.35 6.61 -2.24
CA LYS A 42 6.41 5.89 -3.52
C LYS A 42 7.86 5.65 -3.97
N GLY A 43 8.75 6.63 -3.78
CA GLY A 43 10.19 6.50 -4.06
C GLY A 43 10.93 5.49 -3.16
N MET A 44 10.41 5.21 -1.96
CA MET A 44 10.93 4.17 -1.06
C MET A 44 10.29 2.79 -1.30
N GLY A 45 9.62 2.58 -2.43
CA GLY A 45 8.96 1.31 -2.75
C GLY A 45 7.72 1.03 -1.91
N GLY A 46 7.04 2.07 -1.40
CA GLY A 46 5.83 1.90 -0.60
C GLY A 46 6.08 1.54 0.86
N ALA A 47 7.27 1.85 1.40
CA ALA A 47 7.65 1.64 2.80
C ALA A 47 6.95 2.61 3.80
N GLN A 48 5.64 2.81 3.62
CA GLN A 48 4.83 3.81 4.34
C GLN A 48 4.50 3.47 5.79
N ILE A 49 4.70 2.21 6.19
CA ILE A 49 4.42 1.74 7.55
C ILE A 49 5.65 1.91 8.46
N GLY A 50 6.87 1.75 7.93
CA GLY A 50 8.11 1.79 8.71
C GLY A 50 8.69 3.19 8.92
N VAL A 51 8.31 4.16 8.09
CA VAL A 51 8.80 5.55 8.13
C VAL A 51 7.63 6.47 8.44
N GLY A 52 7.83 7.46 9.31
CA GLY A 52 6.82 8.49 9.61
C GLY A 52 7.27 9.90 9.19
N GLY A 53 6.50 10.91 9.58
CA GLY A 53 6.76 12.31 9.22
C GLY A 53 6.58 12.58 7.72
N ASP A 54 5.65 11.88 7.08
CA ASP A 54 5.23 12.09 5.70
C ASP A 54 3.70 12.12 5.61
N MET A 55 3.15 12.81 4.62
CA MET A 55 1.71 13.01 4.49
C MET A 55 0.95 11.68 4.30
N SER A 56 1.56 10.69 3.63
CA SER A 56 0.90 9.38 3.45
C SER A 56 0.76 8.61 4.76
N SER A 57 1.53 8.96 5.80
CA SER A 57 1.37 8.39 7.14
C SER A 57 -0.03 8.65 7.71
N LEU A 58 -0.76 9.68 7.25
CA LEU A 58 -2.16 9.94 7.63
C LEU A 58 -3.07 8.71 7.44
N GLY A 59 -2.90 8.00 6.31
CA GLY A 59 -3.70 6.81 6.00
C GLY A 59 -2.98 5.49 6.29
N ALA A 60 -1.65 5.47 6.21
CA ALA A 60 -0.88 4.23 6.31
C ALA A 60 -0.37 3.90 7.72
N ASN A 61 0.02 4.91 8.49
CA ASN A 61 0.55 4.75 9.85
C ASN A 61 0.29 6.02 10.68
N PRO A 62 -0.87 6.12 11.37
CA PRO A 62 -1.22 7.30 12.15
C PRO A 62 -0.21 7.68 13.25
N ALA A 63 0.55 6.73 13.79
CA ALA A 63 1.61 7.02 14.76
C ALA A 63 2.76 7.83 14.13
N GLY A 64 2.95 7.72 12.81
CA GLY A 64 3.91 8.52 12.04
C GLY A 64 3.61 10.02 12.04
N LEU A 65 2.40 10.45 12.44
CA LEU A 65 2.07 11.87 12.59
C LEU A 65 2.85 12.56 13.70
N GLY A 66 3.24 11.81 14.75
CA GLY A 66 4.04 12.35 15.85
C GLY A 66 5.46 12.77 15.45
N LEU A 67 5.91 12.40 14.24
CA LEU A 67 7.21 12.77 13.69
C LEU A 67 7.19 14.09 12.90
N PHE A 68 6.02 14.69 12.66
CA PHE A 68 5.95 16.04 12.09
C PHE A 68 6.41 17.08 13.11
N THR A 69 7.30 17.97 12.69
CA THR A 69 7.84 19.08 13.50
C THR A 69 7.38 20.45 12.99
N LYS A 70 6.60 20.47 11.91
CA LYS A 70 6.07 21.68 11.28
C LYS A 70 4.79 21.37 10.51
N SER A 71 4.01 22.41 10.24
CA SER A 71 2.84 22.30 9.37
C SER A 71 3.30 22.18 7.92
N GLU A 72 2.70 21.26 7.16
CA GLU A 72 3.06 20.97 5.78
C GLU A 72 1.82 20.81 4.91
N PHE A 73 1.92 21.25 3.66
CA PHE A 73 0.95 20.97 2.61
C PHE A 73 1.61 20.10 1.54
N SER A 74 0.92 19.08 1.05
CA SER A 74 1.42 18.14 0.06
C SER A 74 0.41 17.92 -1.06
N LEU A 75 0.91 17.98 -2.30
CA LEU A 75 0.19 17.69 -3.52
C LEU A 75 1.07 16.78 -4.38
N THR A 76 0.55 15.62 -4.78
CA THR A 76 1.27 14.62 -5.57
C THR A 76 0.49 14.30 -6.84
N PRO A 77 0.74 15.02 -7.95
CA PRO A 77 0.28 14.60 -9.26
C PRO A 77 1.03 13.34 -9.70
N GLU A 78 0.38 12.52 -10.51
CA GLU A 78 0.91 11.25 -10.97
C GLU A 78 0.61 11.01 -12.45
N PHE A 79 1.59 10.43 -13.13
CA PHE A 79 1.45 9.88 -14.47
C PHE A 79 1.83 8.40 -14.43
N ASN A 80 0.89 7.53 -14.83
CA ASN A 80 1.10 6.09 -14.93
C ASN A 80 1.10 5.69 -16.41
N ASN A 81 2.16 5.01 -16.82
CA ASN A 81 2.24 4.29 -18.09
C ASN A 81 2.34 2.79 -17.75
N MET A 82 1.38 2.00 -18.25
CA MET A 82 1.35 0.55 -18.07
C MET A 82 1.39 -0.11 -19.45
N MET A 83 2.39 -0.96 -19.67
CA MET A 83 2.54 -1.76 -20.87
C MET A 83 2.44 -3.25 -20.49
N GLY A 84 1.60 -4.00 -21.19
CA GLY A 84 1.43 -5.43 -21.02
C GLY A 84 1.57 -6.15 -22.35
N SER A 85 2.28 -7.26 -22.35
CA SER A 85 2.37 -8.17 -23.49
C SER A 85 1.88 -9.55 -23.05
N THR A 86 1.01 -10.17 -23.86
CA THR A 86 0.48 -11.50 -23.60
C THR A 86 0.61 -12.39 -24.82
N SER A 87 1.04 -13.62 -24.60
CA SER A 87 1.11 -14.68 -25.61
C SER A 87 0.06 -15.72 -25.30
N TYR A 88 -0.92 -15.90 -26.19
CA TYR A 88 -1.95 -16.93 -26.05
C TYR A 88 -2.16 -17.64 -27.38
N LEU A 89 -2.02 -18.98 -27.37
CA LEU A 89 -2.16 -19.85 -28.55
C LEU A 89 -1.33 -19.38 -29.76
N GLY A 90 -0.11 -18.89 -29.52
CA GLY A 90 0.79 -18.40 -30.57
C GLY A 90 0.47 -16.98 -31.08
N LYS A 91 -0.55 -16.31 -30.55
CA LYS A 91 -0.85 -14.91 -30.83
C LYS A 91 -0.28 -14.03 -29.72
N GLN A 92 0.59 -13.10 -30.10
CA GLN A 92 1.06 -12.02 -29.23
C GLN A 92 0.07 -10.85 -29.30
N THR A 93 -0.29 -10.31 -28.14
CA THR A 93 -1.13 -9.10 -28.02
C THR A 93 -0.45 -8.14 -27.06
N GLU A 94 -0.23 -6.91 -27.51
CA GLU A 94 0.32 -5.82 -26.70
C GLU A 94 -0.78 -4.83 -26.34
N SER A 95 -0.72 -4.30 -25.13
CA SER A 95 -1.65 -3.30 -24.62
C SER A 95 -0.89 -2.24 -23.83
N THR A 96 -1.13 -0.97 -24.16
CA THR A 96 -0.59 0.18 -23.44
C THR A 96 -1.73 1.01 -22.87
N LYS A 97 -1.58 1.45 -21.62
CA LYS A 97 -2.54 2.32 -20.92
C LYS A 97 -1.78 3.46 -20.25
N ASP A 98 -2.09 4.68 -20.69
CA ASP A 98 -1.57 5.92 -20.12
C ASP A 98 -2.65 6.62 -19.29
N ARG A 99 -2.24 7.20 -18.16
CA ARG A 99 -3.18 7.87 -17.27
C ARG A 99 -2.52 8.92 -16.41
N VAL A 100 -3.03 10.14 -16.50
CA VAL A 100 -2.70 11.24 -15.58
C VAL A 100 -3.71 11.25 -14.45
N ASN A 101 -3.25 11.45 -13.22
CA ASN A 101 -4.12 11.55 -12.06
C ASN A 101 -3.51 12.31 -10.89
N LEU A 102 -4.29 12.44 -9.81
CA LEU A 102 -3.83 12.99 -8.54
C LEU A 102 -3.79 11.87 -7.50
N ASN A 103 -2.58 11.54 -7.05
CA ASN A 103 -2.35 10.40 -6.18
C ASN A 103 -2.58 10.73 -4.70
N HIS A 104 -2.11 11.91 -4.27
CA HIS A 104 -2.20 12.37 -2.89
C HIS A 104 -2.44 13.88 -2.84
N ILE A 105 -3.33 14.33 -1.94
CA ILE A 105 -3.38 15.73 -1.48
C ILE A 105 -3.64 15.75 0.04
N GLY A 106 -2.95 16.62 0.78
CA GLY A 106 -3.20 16.73 2.21
C GLY A 106 -2.46 17.88 2.87
N VAL A 107 -2.88 18.16 4.10
CA VAL A 107 -2.29 19.16 4.96
C VAL A 107 -2.15 18.61 6.38
N VAL A 108 -1.03 18.92 7.02
CA VAL A 108 -0.76 18.64 8.43
C VAL A 108 -0.51 19.97 9.13
N PHE A 109 -1.11 20.12 10.29
CA PHE A 109 -0.95 21.24 11.20
C PHE A 109 -0.19 20.77 12.44
N TYR A 110 0.94 21.39 12.69
CA TYR A 110 1.76 21.17 13.89
C TYR A 110 1.56 22.33 14.85
N SER A 111 1.12 22.02 16.07
CA SER A 111 0.96 22.98 17.16
C SER A 111 1.89 22.61 18.32
N PRO A 112 3.05 23.29 18.48
CA PRO A 112 3.92 23.04 19.63
C PRO A 112 3.23 23.51 20.92
N SER A 113 3.41 22.78 22.01
CA SER A 113 2.91 23.23 23.31
C SER A 113 3.74 24.41 23.81
N PHE A 114 3.09 25.42 24.37
CA PHE A 114 3.79 26.55 25.01
C PHE A 114 4.63 26.04 26.18
N ARG A 115 5.94 26.32 26.15
CA ARG A 115 6.89 25.97 27.20
C ARG A 115 7.81 27.15 27.48
N ALA A 116 8.00 27.47 28.76
CA ALA A 116 9.02 28.42 29.18
C ALA A 116 10.43 27.85 28.92
N SER A 117 11.39 28.71 28.59
CA SER A 117 12.78 28.31 28.38
C SER A 117 13.34 27.61 29.64
N GLY A 118 13.94 26.43 29.47
CA GLY A 118 14.51 25.61 30.56
C GLY A 118 13.62 24.49 31.11
N GLN A 119 12.41 24.29 30.56
CA GLN A 119 11.54 23.16 30.92
C GLN A 119 12.01 21.84 30.28
N ASP A 120 11.88 20.73 31.02
CA ASP A 120 12.24 19.39 30.57
C ASP A 120 11.38 18.96 29.37
N THR A 121 12.03 18.66 28.24
CA THR A 121 11.37 18.23 26.99
C THR A 121 10.87 16.78 27.05
N GLN A 122 11.25 16.02 28.08
CA GLN A 122 10.82 14.63 28.27
C GLN A 122 9.50 14.52 29.05
N LYS A 123 8.96 15.64 29.57
CA LYS A 123 7.74 15.66 30.37
C LYS A 123 6.64 16.49 29.72
N GLY A 124 5.41 15.97 29.81
CA GLY A 124 4.21 16.60 29.27
C GLY A 124 4.07 16.49 27.75
N VAL A 125 2.97 17.02 27.21
CA VAL A 125 2.66 16.97 25.76
C VAL A 125 3.64 17.84 24.98
N LEU A 126 4.43 17.26 24.07
CA LEU A 126 5.41 18.01 23.27
C LEU A 126 4.73 18.95 22.26
N SER A 127 3.82 18.37 21.48
CA SER A 127 3.08 19.03 20.42
C SER A 127 1.76 18.29 20.19
N THR A 128 0.83 18.95 19.50
CA THR A 128 -0.34 18.32 18.91
C THR A 128 -0.23 18.40 17.39
N VAL A 129 -0.50 17.29 16.72
CA VAL A 129 -0.49 17.21 15.26
C VAL A 129 -1.88 16.80 14.80
N PHE A 130 -2.45 17.60 13.91
CA PHE A 130 -3.71 17.29 13.24
C PHE A 130 -3.47 17.31 11.74
N GLY A 131 -3.94 16.29 11.03
CA GLY A 131 -3.82 16.27 9.58
C GLY A 131 -5.06 15.71 8.91
N ILE A 132 -5.27 16.17 7.69
CA ILE A 132 -6.34 15.74 6.81
C ILE A 132 -5.75 15.57 5.42
N GLY A 133 -6.12 14.47 4.77
CA GLY A 133 -5.60 14.15 3.46
C GLY A 133 -6.48 13.16 2.73
N TYR A 134 -6.25 13.09 1.44
CA TYR A 134 -6.86 12.18 0.50
C TYR A 134 -5.74 11.37 -0.16
N ASN A 135 -5.90 10.05 -0.12
CA ASN A 135 -5.08 9.10 -0.86
C ASN A 135 -5.95 8.39 -1.87
N ARG A 136 -5.46 8.38 -3.11
CA ARG A 136 -6.02 7.50 -4.12
C ARG A 136 -5.74 6.05 -3.75
N ASN A 137 -6.70 5.16 -3.90
CA ASN A 137 -6.59 3.76 -3.48
C ASN A 137 -6.81 2.75 -4.61
N ASN A 138 -7.12 3.21 -5.82
CA ASN A 138 -7.18 2.35 -6.99
C ASN A 138 -7.08 3.12 -8.31
N ASP A 139 -6.66 2.42 -9.36
CA ASP A 139 -6.40 2.97 -10.69
C ASP A 139 -7.39 2.61 -11.79
#